data_AF-A0A9X1VF53-F1
#
_entry.id   AF-A0A9X1VF53-F1
#
_cell.length_a   1.000
_cell.length_b   1.000
_cell.length_c   1.000
_cell.angle_alpha   90.00
_cell.angle_beta   90.00
_cell.angle_gamma   90.00
#
_symmetry.space_group_name_H-M   'P 1'
#
loop_
_entity.id
_entity.type
_entity.pdbx_description
1 polymer ?
#
loop_
_entity_poly.entity_id
_entity_poly.type
_entity_poly.pdbx_seq_one_letter_code
_entity_poly.pdbx_strand_id
1 'polypeptide(L)'
;MNFTARYLVAPLLGAAALFASCSKSELTPAAAPTAAVVSQNVSAPGFPEGFETGTKTAYTTGSVTLGSGSWTLNDALIGNTTADAKTGSWSARVRNSGSLSMNFDLTGGAGVVTVAHAKYGTDAASTWELWASANSGSSYAKVGSTITSSSTSLSTASFTVNIAGNVRLQVRKTDGSTNRINIDNITVESYSSGGGGGTGTGGKKFLFDATHAETAGNADWVLDVDGGVVPRYPTPAASGITASTSETYWAGAVSAWGVALVKLGNTVENLPVGTAITYGNTSNPQDLANYSVFVVDEPNTLFSASEKTAIINFVKNGGGLFMISDHDVSDRNNDGYDSPAIWNDLMTNNSVQANPFGYSINLTNISETSSNVLASSTNVILNGSQGAVTQLKFSNGATMTKTSGSAATPLIWQSTAAQGNSNIMCLSSTYGTGRVVCVTDSSPADDGTGSPGNTVYPGWTEIASHAKLHLNASLWLAKLQ
;
A
#
# COMPACT_ATOMS: atom_id res chain seq x y z
N MET A 1 81.33 10.85 65.24
CA MET A 1 82.30 10.27 64.30
C MET A 1 81.54 9.65 63.14
N ASN A 2 82.07 9.85 61.95
CA ASN A 2 81.44 9.79 60.62
C ASN A 2 80.61 8.55 60.29
N PHE A 3 79.51 8.81 59.57
CA PHE A 3 78.97 7.96 58.52
C PHE A 3 78.47 8.84 57.36
N THR A 4 78.33 8.20 56.20
CA THR A 4 77.65 8.60 54.94
C THR A 4 78.44 9.34 53.85
N ALA A 5 78.40 8.76 52.64
CA ALA A 5 78.11 9.38 51.33
C ALA A 5 78.14 8.25 50.26
N ARG A 6 77.06 8.01 49.49
CA ARG A 6 76.72 8.55 48.13
C ARG A 6 77.76 8.15 47.06
N TYR A 7 77.42 7.71 45.84
CA TYR A 7 76.86 8.53 44.74
C TYR A 7 76.54 7.76 43.44
N LEU A 8 75.50 8.26 42.75
CA LEU A 8 75.29 8.52 41.30
C LEU A 8 75.37 7.42 40.22
N VAL A 9 74.28 7.33 39.45
CA VAL A 9 74.16 6.64 38.15
C VAL A 9 74.18 7.70 37.02
N ALA A 10 74.78 7.30 35.90
CA ALA A 10 75.23 8.07 34.74
C ALA A 10 74.14 8.63 33.79
N PRO A 11 74.49 9.61 32.91
CA PRO A 11 73.71 9.95 31.72
C PRO A 11 74.39 9.43 30.44
N LEU A 12 73.64 8.98 29.43
CA LEU A 12 74.13 9.01 28.04
C LEU A 12 73.00 9.07 27.00
N LEU A 13 73.10 10.09 26.15
CA LEU A 13 72.37 10.35 24.92
C LEU A 13 72.81 9.37 23.83
N GLY A 14 71.88 8.84 23.02
CA GLY A 14 72.19 8.05 21.82
C GLY A 14 70.99 7.98 20.89
N ALA A 15 71.16 8.48 19.66
CA ALA A 15 70.14 8.73 18.66
C ALA A 15 69.79 7.50 17.79
N ALA A 16 68.61 7.61 17.18
CA ALA A 16 68.16 7.00 15.92
C ALA A 16 67.77 5.50 15.89
N ALA A 17 66.47 5.25 15.78
CA ALA A 17 65.91 4.25 14.85
C ALA A 17 64.42 4.56 14.59
N LEU A 18 64.13 4.97 13.35
CA LEU A 18 62.77 5.05 12.81
C LEU A 18 62.20 3.63 12.70
N PHE A 19 61.38 3.24 13.67
CA PHE A 19 60.51 2.07 13.54
C PHE A 19 59.12 2.54 13.13
N ALA A 20 58.78 2.29 11.86
CA ALA A 20 57.41 2.32 11.38
C ALA A 20 56.60 1.26 12.15
N SER A 21 55.94 1.70 13.21
CA SER A 21 54.94 0.90 13.92
C SER A 21 53.68 0.84 13.06
N CYS A 22 53.48 -0.29 12.40
CA CYS A 22 52.18 -0.65 11.85
C CYS A 22 51.20 -0.77 13.03
N SER A 23 50.35 0.22 13.24
CA SER A 23 49.18 0.09 14.10
C SER A 23 48.31 -1.04 13.53
N LYS A 24 48.39 -2.22 14.16
CA LYS A 24 47.45 -3.32 13.92
C LYS A 24 46.08 -2.79 14.33
N SER A 25 45.27 -2.40 13.34
CA SER A 25 43.87 -2.09 13.59
C SER A 25 43.24 -3.36 14.12
N GLU A 26 42.82 -3.36 15.38
CA GLU A 26 41.94 -4.39 15.89
C GLU A 26 40.68 -4.34 15.03
N LEU A 27 40.54 -5.34 14.16
CA LEU A 27 39.29 -5.57 13.44
C LEU A 27 38.25 -5.83 14.51
N THR A 28 37.47 -4.80 14.85
CA THR A 28 36.17 -5.00 15.50
C THR A 28 35.48 -6.16 14.80
N PRO A 29 35.01 -7.20 15.51
CA PRO A 29 34.23 -8.24 14.88
C PRO A 29 33.07 -7.56 14.16
N ALA A 30 33.01 -7.70 12.83
CA ALA A 30 31.84 -7.29 12.09
C ALA A 30 30.64 -7.94 12.79
N ALA A 31 29.66 -7.12 13.20
CA ALA A 31 28.40 -7.64 13.70
C ALA A 31 27.92 -8.69 12.70
N ALA A 32 27.59 -9.89 13.18
CA ALA A 32 27.03 -10.93 12.32
C ALA A 32 25.88 -10.30 11.52
N PRO A 33 25.81 -10.49 10.19
CA PRO A 33 24.71 -9.97 9.42
C PRO A 33 23.44 -10.51 10.06
N THR A 34 22.68 -9.63 10.69
CA THR A 34 21.34 -9.97 11.15
C THR A 34 20.59 -10.24 9.86
N ALA A 35 20.21 -11.49 9.60
CA ALA A 35 19.36 -11.80 8.47
C ALA A 35 18.11 -10.92 8.64
N ALA A 36 17.99 -9.89 7.80
CA ALA A 36 16.83 -9.03 7.83
C ALA A 36 15.64 -9.91 7.46
N VAL A 37 14.76 -10.14 8.43
CA VAL A 37 13.45 -10.73 8.17
C VAL A 37 12.67 -9.64 7.45
N VAL A 38 12.54 -9.76 6.12
CA VAL A 38 11.81 -8.79 5.31
C VAL A 38 10.38 -9.29 5.17
N SER A 39 9.44 -8.60 5.82
CA SER A 39 8.05 -8.64 5.36
C SER A 39 8.05 -8.10 3.94
N GLN A 40 7.70 -8.95 2.98
CA GLN A 40 7.40 -8.47 1.65
C GLN A 40 5.94 -8.02 1.71
N ASN A 41 5.69 -6.70 1.72
CA ASN A 41 4.34 -6.11 1.65
C ASN A 41 3.70 -6.43 0.27
N VAL A 42 3.37 -7.70 0.05
CA VAL A 42 2.94 -8.32 -1.22
C VAL A 42 1.89 -9.35 -0.91
N SER A 43 0.68 -9.18 -1.43
CA SER A 43 -0.36 -10.19 -1.25
C SER A 43 0.01 -11.50 -1.96
N ALA A 44 -0.34 -12.62 -1.36
CA ALA A 44 -0.18 -13.94 -1.97
C ALA A 44 -1.07 -14.06 -3.22
N PRO A 45 -0.62 -14.76 -4.28
CA PRO A 45 -1.41 -14.94 -5.49
C PRO A 45 -2.81 -15.51 -5.19
N GLY A 46 -3.83 -14.94 -5.84
CA GLY A 46 -5.23 -15.35 -5.67
C GLY A 46 -5.94 -14.74 -4.46
N PHE A 47 -5.26 -13.97 -3.61
CA PHE A 47 -5.88 -13.27 -2.47
C PHE A 47 -6.10 -11.78 -2.80
N PRO A 48 -7.15 -11.12 -2.24
CA PRO A 48 -8.07 -11.63 -1.21
C PRO A 48 -9.00 -12.75 -1.70
N GLU A 49 -9.35 -13.68 -0.80
CA GLU A 49 -10.46 -14.62 -0.99
C GLU A 49 -11.74 -14.00 -0.40
N GLY A 50 -12.60 -13.51 -1.28
CA GLY A 50 -13.90 -12.91 -0.93
C GLY A 50 -15.10 -13.84 -1.11
N PHE A 51 -14.91 -15.12 -1.48
CA PHE A 51 -15.97 -16.11 -1.68
C PHE A 51 -16.99 -15.79 -2.80
N GLU A 52 -16.69 -14.81 -3.65
CA GLU A 52 -17.51 -14.37 -4.78
C GLU A 52 -17.49 -15.33 -5.99
N THR A 53 -16.68 -16.39 -5.93
CA THR A 53 -16.56 -17.41 -6.97
C THR A 53 -16.80 -18.79 -6.40
N GLY A 54 -17.49 -19.66 -7.15
CA GLY A 54 -17.83 -21.00 -6.72
C GLY A 54 -19.14 -21.06 -5.92
N THR A 55 -19.66 -22.27 -5.72
CA THR A 55 -20.92 -22.45 -4.99
C THR A 55 -20.89 -23.74 -4.19
N LYS A 56 -21.26 -23.64 -2.91
CA LYS A 56 -21.50 -24.79 -2.03
C LYS A 56 -22.59 -24.42 -1.04
N THR A 57 -23.81 -24.92 -1.25
CA THR A 57 -24.99 -24.49 -0.49
C THR A 57 -25.32 -25.37 0.71
N ALA A 58 -24.70 -26.55 0.82
CA ALA A 58 -24.94 -27.50 1.92
C ALA A 58 -23.83 -27.45 2.97
N TYR A 59 -24.17 -27.72 4.23
CA TYR A 59 -23.21 -27.79 5.35
C TYR A 59 -22.34 -29.07 5.34
N THR A 60 -22.79 -30.14 4.68
CA THR A 60 -22.01 -31.39 4.54
C THR A 60 -20.61 -31.10 4.00
N THR A 61 -19.59 -31.80 4.51
CA THR A 61 -18.21 -31.65 4.04
C THR A 61 -18.12 -31.77 2.52
N GLY A 62 -17.44 -30.83 1.88
CA GLY A 62 -17.15 -30.90 0.45
C GLY A 62 -16.16 -29.84 0.03
N SER A 63 -15.47 -30.10 -1.07
CA SER A 63 -14.55 -29.13 -1.67
C SER A 63 -15.27 -28.25 -2.69
N VAL A 64 -14.85 -27.00 -2.79
CA VAL A 64 -15.32 -25.99 -3.75
C VAL A 64 -14.12 -25.22 -4.28
N THR A 65 -14.13 -24.90 -5.58
CA THR A 65 -13.13 -24.02 -6.18
C THR A 65 -13.60 -22.58 -6.06
N LEU A 66 -12.84 -21.78 -5.33
CA LEU A 66 -13.08 -20.36 -5.07
C LEU A 66 -12.05 -19.50 -5.84
N GLY A 67 -12.07 -18.18 -5.64
CA GLY A 67 -11.20 -17.24 -6.37
C GLY A 67 -9.71 -17.44 -6.09
N SER A 68 -9.36 -17.78 -4.85
CA SER A 68 -7.97 -18.07 -4.45
C SER A 68 -7.50 -19.48 -4.78
N GLY A 69 -8.41 -20.42 -5.03
CA GLY A 69 -8.11 -21.83 -5.27
C GLY A 69 -9.15 -22.79 -4.67
N SER A 70 -8.80 -24.07 -4.55
CA SER A 70 -9.72 -25.07 -3.99
C SER A 70 -9.70 -25.07 -2.46
N TRP A 71 -10.88 -25.08 -1.85
CA TRP A 71 -11.08 -25.14 -0.41
C TRP A 71 -12.01 -26.29 -0.02
N THR A 72 -11.72 -26.96 1.09
CA THR A 72 -12.63 -27.93 1.72
C THR A 72 -13.39 -27.25 2.85
N LEU A 73 -14.72 -27.25 2.73
CA LEU A 73 -15.65 -26.65 3.67
C LEU A 73 -16.36 -27.76 4.45
N ASN A 74 -16.12 -27.84 5.75
CA ASN A 74 -16.75 -28.78 6.68
C ASN A 74 -17.67 -28.02 7.63
N ASP A 75 -18.93 -28.45 7.76
CA ASP A 75 -19.96 -27.73 8.51
C ASP A 75 -20.00 -26.23 8.14
N ALA A 76 -19.78 -25.98 6.84
CA ALA A 76 -19.69 -24.66 6.25
C ALA A 76 -20.27 -24.66 4.83
N LEU A 77 -20.74 -23.50 4.38
CA LEU A 77 -21.31 -23.25 3.05
C LEU A 77 -20.92 -21.84 2.56
N ILE A 78 -21.16 -21.55 1.28
CA ILE A 78 -21.10 -20.20 0.70
C ILE A 78 -22.53 -19.64 0.69
N GLY A 79 -22.75 -18.53 1.41
CA GLY A 79 -24.07 -17.96 1.69
C GLY A 79 -24.22 -16.53 1.18
N ASN A 80 -25.44 -16.18 0.77
CA ASN A 80 -25.81 -14.85 0.26
C ASN A 80 -27.12 -14.32 0.88
N THR A 81 -27.58 -14.89 2.00
CA THR A 81 -28.81 -14.41 2.64
C THR A 81 -28.60 -13.01 3.23
N THR A 82 -29.66 -12.28 3.51
CA THR A 82 -29.56 -10.94 4.13
C THR A 82 -28.96 -10.97 5.53
N ALA A 83 -28.96 -12.12 6.21
CA ALA A 83 -28.32 -12.32 7.50
C ALA A 83 -26.83 -12.70 7.42
N ASP A 84 -26.33 -13.02 6.23
CA ASP A 84 -24.90 -13.21 6.01
C ASP A 84 -24.21 -11.84 5.92
N ALA A 85 -23.31 -11.56 6.87
CA ALA A 85 -22.41 -10.41 6.74
C ALA A 85 -21.37 -10.69 5.65
N LYS A 86 -21.23 -9.75 4.71
CA LYS A 86 -20.41 -9.88 3.50
C LYS A 86 -20.03 -8.51 2.93
N THR A 87 -18.93 -8.46 2.21
CA THR A 87 -18.66 -7.44 1.18
C THR A 87 -18.97 -8.09 -0.16
N GLY A 88 -19.61 -7.37 -1.10
CA GLY A 88 -20.10 -8.00 -2.33
C GLY A 88 -21.35 -8.85 -2.09
N SER A 89 -21.42 -10.03 -2.71
CA SER A 89 -22.65 -10.85 -2.78
C SER A 89 -22.61 -12.11 -1.94
N TRP A 90 -21.43 -12.61 -1.56
CA TRP A 90 -21.27 -13.92 -0.93
C TRP A 90 -20.27 -13.87 0.24
N SER A 91 -20.44 -14.76 1.21
CA SER A 91 -19.41 -15.03 2.22
C SER A 91 -19.43 -16.51 2.59
N ALA A 92 -18.38 -17.00 3.26
CA ALA A 92 -18.46 -18.28 3.93
C ALA A 92 -19.32 -18.16 5.20
N ARG A 93 -20.13 -19.18 5.48
CA ARG A 93 -20.91 -19.32 6.72
C ARG A 93 -20.58 -20.65 7.40
N VAL A 94 -20.13 -20.59 8.65
CA VAL A 94 -19.62 -21.75 9.42
C VAL A 94 -20.45 -21.95 10.70
N ARG A 95 -20.72 -23.19 11.09
CA ARG A 95 -21.42 -23.55 12.35
C ARG A 95 -20.71 -24.68 13.10
N ASN A 96 -21.22 -25.07 14.27
CA ASN A 96 -20.68 -26.16 15.09
C ASN A 96 -19.17 -25.97 15.32
N SER A 97 -18.39 -27.02 15.06
CA SER A 97 -16.92 -26.99 15.00
C SER A 97 -16.41 -27.04 13.56
N GLY A 98 -17.13 -26.42 12.63
CA GLY A 98 -16.83 -26.41 11.21
C GLY A 98 -15.52 -25.69 10.86
N SER A 99 -15.06 -25.89 9.63
CA SER A 99 -13.81 -25.31 9.15
C SER A 99 -13.80 -25.00 7.65
N LEU A 100 -12.92 -24.06 7.29
CA LEU A 100 -12.54 -23.70 5.92
C LEU A 100 -11.06 -24.06 5.75
N SER A 101 -10.74 -25.05 4.91
CA SER A 101 -9.36 -25.55 4.74
C SER A 101 -8.86 -25.38 3.31
N MET A 102 -7.68 -24.79 3.12
CA MET A 102 -7.04 -24.74 1.81
C MET A 102 -6.64 -26.14 1.32
N ASN A 103 -6.86 -26.41 0.03
CA ASN A 103 -6.38 -27.63 -0.64
C ASN A 103 -5.13 -27.39 -1.51
N PHE A 104 -4.54 -26.20 -1.42
CA PHE A 104 -3.36 -25.77 -2.18
C PHE A 104 -2.35 -25.10 -1.25
N ASP A 105 -1.10 -25.04 -1.69
CA ASP A 105 0.00 -24.43 -0.94
C ASP A 105 0.26 -23.00 -1.43
N LEU A 106 0.41 -22.07 -0.48
CA LEU A 106 1.01 -20.77 -0.69
C LEU A 106 2.52 -20.98 -0.83
N THR A 107 3.07 -20.90 -2.03
CA THR A 107 4.51 -21.16 -2.28
C THR A 107 5.41 -20.00 -1.85
N GLY A 108 4.86 -18.79 -1.72
CA GLY A 108 5.54 -17.58 -1.27
C GLY A 108 5.58 -17.39 0.25
N GLY A 109 5.18 -18.39 1.05
CA GLY A 109 5.00 -18.25 2.50
C GLY A 109 3.77 -17.44 2.88
N ALA A 110 3.58 -17.25 4.20
CA ALA A 110 2.54 -16.44 4.80
C ALA A 110 3.14 -15.58 5.93
N GLY A 111 3.04 -14.26 5.77
CA GLY A 111 3.52 -13.22 6.69
C GLY A 111 2.40 -12.77 7.61
N VAL A 112 1.60 -11.80 7.17
CA VAL A 112 0.37 -11.39 7.85
C VAL A 112 -0.83 -12.02 7.16
N VAL A 113 -1.77 -12.54 7.94
CA VAL A 113 -3.07 -12.99 7.45
C VAL A 113 -4.14 -12.13 8.10
N THR A 114 -5.05 -11.57 7.32
CA THR A 114 -6.25 -10.92 7.84
C THR A 114 -7.50 -11.66 7.43
N VAL A 115 -8.54 -11.59 8.26
CA VAL A 115 -9.82 -12.29 8.03
C VAL A 115 -10.94 -11.36 8.46
N ALA A 116 -11.85 -11.02 7.55
CA ALA A 116 -13.09 -10.36 7.92
C ALA A 116 -14.07 -11.38 8.51
N HIS A 117 -14.69 -11.03 9.63
CA HIS A 117 -15.55 -11.93 10.37
C HIS A 117 -16.70 -11.18 11.04
N ALA A 118 -17.83 -11.86 11.21
CA ALA A 118 -19.00 -11.36 11.93
C ALA A 118 -19.83 -12.54 12.45
N LYS A 119 -20.79 -12.26 13.34
CA LYS A 119 -21.83 -13.24 13.67
C LYS A 119 -22.93 -13.21 12.61
N TYR A 120 -23.58 -14.35 12.40
CA TYR A 120 -24.69 -14.45 11.47
C TYR A 120 -25.99 -13.91 12.09
N GLY A 121 -26.55 -12.84 11.50
CA GLY A 121 -27.83 -12.25 11.94
C GLY A 121 -27.97 -12.11 13.47
N THR A 122 -28.98 -12.77 14.03
CA THR A 122 -29.30 -12.71 15.47
C THR A 122 -28.64 -13.81 16.31
N ASP A 123 -27.77 -14.64 15.74
CA ASP A 123 -27.09 -15.71 16.48
C ASP A 123 -26.25 -15.11 17.64
N ALA A 124 -25.91 -15.93 18.63
CA ALA A 124 -25.04 -15.50 19.74
C ALA A 124 -23.58 -15.34 19.27
N ALA A 125 -22.76 -14.65 20.07
CA ALA A 125 -21.34 -14.51 19.79
C ALA A 125 -20.65 -15.88 19.76
N SER A 126 -19.69 -16.04 18.85
CA SER A 126 -19.04 -17.32 18.60
C SER A 126 -17.53 -17.18 18.41
N THR A 127 -16.77 -18.20 18.80
CA THR A 127 -15.30 -18.18 18.72
C THR A 127 -14.75 -18.98 17.54
N TRP A 128 -13.63 -18.52 17.01
CA TRP A 128 -12.88 -19.18 15.94
C TRP A 128 -11.37 -18.90 16.04
N GLU A 129 -10.58 -19.68 15.31
CA GLU A 129 -9.11 -19.61 15.30
C GLU A 129 -8.56 -19.75 13.89
N LEU A 130 -7.41 -19.10 13.64
CA LEU A 130 -6.59 -19.34 12.45
C LEU A 130 -5.56 -20.44 12.75
N TRP A 131 -5.36 -21.34 11.79
CA TRP A 131 -4.39 -22.43 11.86
C TRP A 131 -3.57 -22.47 10.57
N ALA A 132 -2.28 -22.77 10.69
CA ALA A 132 -1.36 -22.87 9.56
C ALA A 132 -0.63 -24.22 9.54
N SER A 133 -0.37 -24.72 8.33
CA SER A 133 0.38 -25.94 8.06
C SER A 133 1.59 -25.61 7.19
N ALA A 134 2.77 -26.12 7.57
CA ALA A 134 4.01 -26.02 6.80
C ALA A 134 4.38 -27.35 6.10
N ASN A 135 3.46 -28.33 6.09
CA ASN A 135 3.68 -29.69 5.57
C ASN A 135 2.51 -30.16 4.71
N SER A 136 2.03 -29.26 3.84
CA SER A 136 0.96 -29.50 2.86
C SER A 136 -0.32 -30.09 3.47
N GLY A 137 -0.67 -29.65 4.68
CA GLY A 137 -1.89 -30.02 5.38
C GLY A 137 -1.82 -31.29 6.23
N SER A 138 -0.64 -31.91 6.39
CA SER A 138 -0.49 -33.13 7.21
C SER A 138 -0.70 -32.84 8.71
N SER A 139 -0.23 -31.69 9.19
CA SER A 139 -0.54 -31.17 10.52
C SER A 139 -0.66 -29.64 10.50
N TYR A 140 -1.38 -29.12 11.48
CA TYR A 140 -1.63 -27.68 11.62
C TYR A 140 -1.32 -27.22 13.04
N ALA A 141 -0.79 -26.01 13.16
CA ALA A 141 -0.60 -25.30 14.41
C ALA A 141 -1.49 -24.05 14.46
N LYS A 142 -2.00 -23.71 15.64
CA LYS A 142 -2.77 -22.48 15.85
C LYS A 142 -1.86 -21.27 15.67
N VAL A 143 -2.39 -20.22 15.05
CA VAL A 143 -1.73 -18.94 14.86
C VAL A 143 -2.48 -17.84 15.61
N GLY A 144 -1.75 -17.05 16.40
CA GLY A 144 -2.30 -15.91 17.14
C GLY A 144 -3.37 -16.30 18.19
N SER A 145 -4.25 -15.34 18.49
CA SER A 145 -5.30 -15.46 19.48
C SER A 145 -6.56 -16.15 18.94
N THR A 146 -7.41 -16.63 19.86
CA THR A 146 -8.80 -16.98 19.52
C THR A 146 -9.59 -15.69 19.32
N ILE A 147 -10.38 -15.62 18.26
CA ILE A 147 -11.22 -14.47 17.93
C ILE A 147 -12.66 -14.75 18.30
N THR A 148 -13.36 -13.73 18.80
CA THR A 148 -14.80 -13.77 19.07
C THR A 148 -15.53 -12.89 18.08
N SER A 149 -16.41 -13.47 17.27
CA SER A 149 -17.35 -12.75 16.43
C SER A 149 -18.57 -12.35 17.26
N SER A 150 -18.74 -11.06 17.54
CA SER A 150 -19.86 -10.53 18.34
C SER A 150 -20.75 -9.53 17.59
N SER A 151 -20.21 -8.88 16.55
CA SER A 151 -20.89 -7.89 15.72
C SER A 151 -21.55 -8.52 14.48
N THR A 152 -22.69 -7.97 14.04
CA THR A 152 -23.32 -8.30 12.75
C THR A 152 -22.64 -7.62 11.56
N SER A 153 -21.86 -6.58 11.81
CA SER A 153 -21.02 -5.93 10.80
C SER A 153 -19.63 -6.59 10.79
N LEU A 154 -19.04 -6.72 9.60
CA LEU A 154 -17.70 -7.29 9.46
C LEU A 154 -16.66 -6.48 10.26
N SER A 155 -15.91 -7.20 11.09
CA SER A 155 -14.66 -6.72 11.69
C SER A 155 -13.48 -7.51 11.11
N THR A 156 -12.30 -6.91 11.06
CA THR A 156 -11.09 -7.60 10.55
C THR A 156 -10.20 -8.04 11.71
N ALA A 157 -9.89 -9.34 11.78
CA ALA A 157 -8.85 -9.88 12.64
C ALA A 157 -7.52 -9.98 11.87
N SER A 158 -6.40 -9.68 12.52
CA SER A 158 -5.05 -9.73 11.94
C SER A 158 -4.15 -10.70 12.71
N PHE A 159 -3.39 -11.52 11.98
CA PHE A 159 -2.53 -12.57 12.52
C PHE A 159 -1.14 -12.48 11.90
N THR A 160 -0.11 -12.38 12.74
CA THR A 160 1.28 -12.54 12.31
C THR A 160 1.62 -14.04 12.26
N VAL A 161 1.76 -14.57 11.05
CA VAL A 161 2.06 -15.97 10.75
C VAL A 161 3.57 -16.21 10.59
N ASN A 162 4.23 -15.43 9.73
CA ASN A 162 5.68 -15.48 9.46
C ASN A 162 6.24 -16.89 9.20
N ILE A 163 5.58 -17.68 8.36
CA ILE A 163 6.05 -18.99 7.91
C ILE A 163 6.50 -18.88 6.45
N ALA A 164 7.76 -19.21 6.18
CA ALA A 164 8.31 -19.23 4.83
C ALA A 164 8.10 -20.59 4.14
N GLY A 165 8.19 -20.62 2.81
CA GLY A 165 7.97 -21.82 2.02
C GLY A 165 6.49 -22.16 1.87
N ASN A 166 6.16 -23.43 1.69
CA ASN A 166 4.78 -23.86 1.44
C ASN A 166 3.92 -23.74 2.70
N VAL A 167 2.85 -22.95 2.64
CA VAL A 167 1.89 -22.77 3.74
C VAL A 167 0.46 -23.10 3.31
N ARG A 168 -0.31 -23.81 4.15
CA ARG A 168 -1.78 -23.89 4.05
C ARG A 168 -2.42 -23.27 5.26
N LEU A 169 -3.55 -22.59 5.05
CA LEU A 169 -4.34 -21.99 6.10
C LEU A 169 -5.63 -22.79 6.34
N GLN A 170 -6.11 -22.74 7.58
CA GLN A 170 -7.41 -23.23 7.98
C GLN A 170 -8.05 -22.27 8.98
N VAL A 171 -9.31 -21.92 8.74
CA VAL A 171 -10.16 -21.21 9.71
C VAL A 171 -11.01 -22.25 10.42
N ARG A 172 -11.00 -22.28 11.76
CA ARG A 172 -11.74 -23.26 12.57
C ARG A 172 -12.65 -22.56 13.55
N LYS A 173 -13.95 -22.85 13.52
CA LYS A 173 -14.87 -22.47 14.60
C LYS A 173 -14.63 -23.37 15.80
N THR A 174 -14.60 -22.81 17.01
CA THR A 174 -14.07 -23.53 18.20
C THR A 174 -15.04 -23.69 19.35
N ASP A 175 -16.16 -22.97 19.39
CA ASP A 175 -17.11 -23.07 20.52
C ASP A 175 -18.07 -24.27 20.45
N GLY A 176 -18.08 -25.03 19.34
CA GLY A 176 -18.95 -26.20 19.13
C GLY A 176 -20.46 -25.91 19.05
N SER A 177 -20.87 -24.64 19.13
CA SER A 177 -22.28 -24.24 19.13
C SER A 177 -22.90 -24.25 17.74
N THR A 178 -24.21 -24.42 17.67
CA THR A 178 -24.98 -24.33 16.41
C THR A 178 -25.08 -22.91 15.84
N ASN A 179 -24.67 -21.89 16.62
CA ASN A 179 -24.56 -20.52 16.16
C ASN A 179 -23.60 -20.44 14.97
N ARG A 180 -23.89 -19.51 14.07
CA ARG A 180 -23.15 -19.32 12.82
C ARG A 180 -22.30 -18.06 12.87
N ILE A 181 -21.16 -18.14 12.20
CA ILE A 181 -20.30 -17.00 11.89
C ILE A 181 -20.17 -16.85 10.39
N ASN A 182 -20.00 -15.61 9.95
CA ASN A 182 -19.58 -15.28 8.60
C ASN A 182 -18.08 -15.04 8.58
N ILE A 183 -17.42 -15.56 7.55
CA ILE A 183 -16.02 -15.33 7.22
C ILE A 183 -15.96 -14.80 5.80
N ASP A 184 -15.19 -13.74 5.61
CA ASP A 184 -15.05 -13.06 4.33
C ASP A 184 -13.66 -12.44 4.19
N ASN A 185 -13.28 -12.02 2.99
CA ASN A 185 -12.08 -11.25 2.66
C ASN A 185 -10.82 -11.74 3.40
N ILE A 186 -10.51 -13.02 3.26
CA ILE A 186 -9.25 -13.55 3.80
C ILE A 186 -8.13 -12.95 2.95
N THR A 187 -7.10 -12.38 3.58
CA THR A 187 -5.90 -11.90 2.88
C THR A 187 -4.66 -12.56 3.45
N VAL A 188 -3.65 -12.70 2.60
CA VAL A 188 -2.36 -13.25 3.00
C VAL A 188 -1.27 -12.41 2.39
N GLU A 189 -0.35 -11.91 3.18
CA GLU A 189 0.90 -11.32 2.72
C GLU A 189 1.94 -12.44 2.57
N SER A 190 2.73 -12.42 1.50
CA SER A 190 3.80 -13.39 1.26
C SER A 190 4.95 -13.18 2.26
N TYR A 191 5.66 -14.25 2.60
CA TYR A 191 6.78 -14.19 3.54
C TYR A 191 7.93 -15.11 3.11
N SER A 192 9.06 -14.47 2.78
CA SER A 192 10.30 -15.16 2.42
C SER A 192 11.36 -14.96 3.49
N SER A 193 11.97 -16.04 3.98
CA SER A 193 13.16 -15.94 4.85
C SER A 193 14.31 -15.32 4.06
N GLY A 194 14.76 -14.13 4.49
CA GLY A 194 15.78 -13.33 3.82
C GLY A 194 17.01 -14.14 3.41
N GLY A 195 17.18 -14.31 2.09
CA GLY A 195 18.20 -15.15 1.49
C GLY A 195 18.13 -15.08 -0.03
N GLY A 196 18.04 -13.87 -0.56
CA GLY A 196 18.00 -13.62 -1.99
C GLY A 196 18.01 -12.13 -2.27
N GLY A 197 19.19 -11.58 -2.52
CA GLY A 197 19.32 -10.41 -3.40
C GLY A 197 18.91 -10.83 -4.81
N GLY A 198 17.62 -11.12 -4.96
CA GLY A 198 16.97 -11.37 -6.24
C GLY A 198 16.24 -10.10 -6.59
N THR A 199 16.58 -9.52 -7.72
CA THR A 199 15.75 -8.61 -8.52
C THR A 199 14.51 -9.36 -9.05
N GLY A 200 13.82 -10.07 -8.15
CA GLY A 200 12.59 -10.80 -8.40
C GLY A 200 11.43 -9.83 -8.36
N THR A 201 10.70 -9.80 -9.46
CA THR A 201 9.42 -9.15 -9.73
C THR A 201 8.30 -9.61 -8.79
N GLY A 202 8.48 -9.47 -7.48
CA GLY A 202 7.39 -9.57 -6.51
C GLY A 202 6.61 -8.25 -6.53
N GLY A 203 5.32 -8.30 -6.88
CA GLY A 203 4.47 -7.10 -6.88
C GLY A 203 4.40 -6.43 -5.52
N LYS A 204 3.79 -5.27 -5.42
CA LYS A 204 3.72 -4.46 -4.19
C LYS A 204 2.28 -4.13 -3.81
N LYS A 205 2.05 -3.72 -2.56
CA LYS A 205 0.75 -3.22 -2.09
C LYS A 205 0.65 -1.70 -2.27
N PHE A 206 -0.42 -1.26 -2.92
CA PHE A 206 -0.80 0.13 -3.12
C PHE A 206 -2.09 0.40 -2.34
N LEU A 207 -2.13 1.52 -1.62
CA LEU A 207 -3.31 1.98 -0.92
C LEU A 207 -3.80 3.27 -1.58
N PHE A 208 -5.06 3.30 -2.00
CA PHE A 208 -5.72 4.47 -2.58
C PHE A 208 -6.62 5.10 -1.53
N ASP A 209 -6.44 6.38 -1.27
CA ASP A 209 -7.21 7.09 -0.26
C ASP A 209 -8.67 7.29 -0.69
N ALA A 210 -9.57 7.17 0.27
CA ALA A 210 -10.97 7.58 0.14
C ALA A 210 -11.46 8.25 1.44
N THR A 211 -10.54 8.65 2.32
CA THR A 211 -10.85 9.18 3.66
C THR A 211 -11.02 10.69 3.70
N HIS A 212 -10.50 11.40 2.70
CA HIS A 212 -10.48 12.84 2.62
C HIS A 212 -11.41 13.40 1.54
N ALA A 213 -12.59 12.79 1.39
CA ALA A 213 -13.69 13.26 0.56
C ALA A 213 -13.43 13.17 -0.96
N GLU A 214 -12.71 12.15 -1.40
CA GLU A 214 -12.41 11.79 -2.80
C GLU A 214 -13.67 11.42 -3.61
N THR A 215 -14.82 11.30 -2.95
CA THR A 215 -16.15 11.05 -3.56
C THR A 215 -17.11 12.24 -3.39
N ALA A 216 -16.62 13.40 -2.96
CA ALA A 216 -17.47 14.57 -2.74
C ALA A 216 -17.86 15.29 -4.04
N GLY A 217 -19.09 15.79 -4.08
CA GLY A 217 -19.61 16.49 -5.25
C GLY A 217 -19.63 15.57 -6.47
N ASN A 218 -18.80 15.89 -7.46
CA ASN A 218 -18.63 15.12 -8.70
C ASN A 218 -17.30 14.35 -8.74
N ALA A 219 -16.51 14.37 -7.66
CA ALA A 219 -15.30 13.58 -7.55
C ALA A 219 -15.64 12.10 -7.36
N ASP A 220 -14.75 11.22 -7.84
CA ASP A 220 -14.87 9.77 -7.69
C ASP A 220 -13.50 9.10 -7.72
N TRP A 221 -12.53 9.69 -7.03
CA TRP A 221 -11.11 9.33 -7.12
C TRP A 221 -10.74 8.08 -6.33
N VAL A 222 -11.53 7.03 -6.52
CA VAL A 222 -11.42 5.74 -5.84
C VAL A 222 -11.36 4.61 -6.86
N LEU A 223 -10.91 3.43 -6.41
CA LEU A 223 -10.82 2.26 -7.30
C LEU A 223 -12.18 1.69 -7.66
N ASP A 224 -13.16 1.81 -6.76
CA ASP A 224 -14.46 1.16 -6.86
C ASP A 224 -15.46 1.72 -5.85
N VAL A 225 -16.75 1.66 -6.18
CA VAL A 225 -17.86 2.02 -5.31
C VAL A 225 -18.99 1.00 -5.42
N ASP A 226 -19.27 0.33 -4.31
CA ASP A 226 -20.29 -0.71 -4.19
C ASP A 226 -21.51 -0.20 -3.43
N GLY A 227 -22.63 -0.06 -4.14
CA GLY A 227 -23.89 0.39 -3.52
C GLY A 227 -23.79 1.76 -2.83
N GLY A 228 -22.91 2.64 -3.34
CA GLY A 228 -22.65 3.97 -2.77
C GLY A 228 -21.64 3.98 -1.61
N VAL A 229 -20.93 2.88 -1.38
CA VAL A 229 -19.89 2.78 -0.35
C VAL A 229 -18.57 2.41 -1.02
N VAL A 230 -17.48 3.05 -0.63
CA VAL A 230 -16.14 2.66 -1.08
C VAL A 230 -15.72 1.41 -0.31
N PRO A 231 -15.63 0.22 -0.94
CA PRO A 231 -15.20 -0.98 -0.25
C PRO A 231 -13.67 -0.96 -0.10
N ARG A 232 -13.14 -1.56 0.98
CA ARG A 232 -11.69 -1.75 1.13
C ARG A 232 -11.09 -2.55 -0.03
N TYR A 233 -11.76 -3.65 -0.39
CA TYR A 233 -11.40 -4.50 -1.52
C TYR A 233 -12.43 -4.27 -2.63
N PRO A 234 -12.00 -3.77 -3.80
CA PRO A 234 -12.88 -3.62 -4.96
C PRO A 234 -13.59 -4.93 -5.34
N THR A 235 -14.82 -4.83 -5.84
CA THR A 235 -15.59 -5.95 -6.35
C THR A 235 -15.93 -5.79 -7.85
N PRO A 236 -15.80 -6.86 -8.66
CA PRO A 236 -15.38 -8.21 -8.30
C PRO A 236 -13.91 -8.29 -7.87
N ALA A 237 -13.54 -9.34 -7.13
CA ALA A 237 -12.23 -9.42 -6.48
C ALA A 237 -11.05 -9.31 -7.48
N ALA A 238 -10.01 -8.55 -7.09
CA ALA A 238 -8.79 -8.36 -7.87
C ALA A 238 -8.11 -9.66 -8.33
N SER A 239 -8.29 -10.76 -7.60
CA SER A 239 -7.78 -12.09 -7.96
C SER A 239 -8.37 -12.65 -9.27
N GLY A 240 -9.49 -12.10 -9.74
CA GLY A 240 -10.08 -12.41 -11.05
C GLY A 240 -9.45 -11.64 -12.23
N ILE A 241 -8.56 -10.68 -11.98
CA ILE A 241 -7.91 -9.89 -13.04
C ILE A 241 -6.85 -10.73 -13.75
N THR A 242 -6.93 -10.74 -15.08
CA THR A 242 -5.99 -11.38 -15.99
C THR A 242 -5.42 -10.34 -16.96
N ALA A 243 -4.43 -10.73 -17.76
CA ALA A 243 -3.89 -9.87 -18.82
C ALA A 243 -4.96 -9.36 -19.82
N SER A 244 -6.08 -10.08 -19.96
CA SER A 244 -7.18 -9.72 -20.87
C SER A 244 -8.34 -8.96 -20.22
N THR A 245 -8.32 -8.77 -18.90
CA THR A 245 -9.41 -8.10 -18.18
C THR A 245 -9.51 -6.63 -18.62
N SER A 246 -10.73 -6.14 -18.85
CA SER A 246 -10.98 -4.73 -19.20
C SER A 246 -10.48 -3.79 -18.11
N GLU A 247 -10.11 -2.56 -18.47
CA GLU A 247 -9.82 -1.50 -17.50
C GLU A 247 -11.07 -1.08 -16.71
N THR A 248 -12.26 -1.26 -17.29
CA THR A 248 -13.58 -1.03 -16.66
C THR A 248 -14.02 -2.17 -15.72
N TYR A 249 -13.07 -2.85 -15.07
CA TYR A 249 -13.38 -4.01 -14.22
C TYR A 249 -14.06 -3.62 -12.91
N TRP A 250 -13.76 -2.42 -12.43
CA TRP A 250 -14.39 -1.77 -11.28
C TRP A 250 -15.01 -0.44 -11.72
N ALA A 251 -15.75 0.21 -10.81
CA ALA A 251 -16.49 1.43 -11.10
C ALA A 251 -16.05 2.58 -10.17
N GLY A 252 -14.92 3.22 -10.52
CA GLY A 252 -14.41 4.42 -9.88
C GLY A 252 -13.40 5.11 -10.81
N ALA A 253 -13.24 6.43 -10.70
CA ALA A 253 -12.52 7.21 -11.73
C ALA A 253 -11.03 6.87 -11.84
N VAL A 254 -10.44 6.18 -10.87
CA VAL A 254 -9.04 5.70 -10.94
C VAL A 254 -8.95 4.17 -11.05
N SER A 255 -10.05 3.49 -11.42
CA SER A 255 -10.13 2.03 -11.46
C SER A 255 -9.15 1.39 -12.46
N ALA A 256 -9.00 1.99 -13.64
CA ALA A 256 -8.11 1.54 -14.71
C ALA A 256 -6.65 1.52 -14.25
N TRP A 257 -6.27 2.52 -13.44
CA TRP A 257 -4.96 2.55 -12.81
C TRP A 257 -4.78 1.36 -11.86
N GLY A 258 -5.77 1.08 -11.01
CA GLY A 258 -5.77 -0.09 -10.14
C GLY A 258 -5.67 -1.41 -10.91
N VAL A 259 -6.49 -1.59 -11.94
CA VAL A 259 -6.49 -2.79 -12.80
C VAL A 259 -5.13 -2.96 -13.49
N ALA A 260 -4.54 -1.88 -13.99
CA ALA A 260 -3.21 -1.91 -14.61
C ALA A 260 -2.11 -2.31 -13.61
N LEU A 261 -2.17 -1.81 -12.37
CA LEU A 261 -1.25 -2.25 -11.31
C LEU A 261 -1.40 -3.74 -11.00
N VAL A 262 -2.63 -4.25 -10.92
CA VAL A 262 -2.89 -5.68 -10.68
C VAL A 262 -2.39 -6.55 -11.83
N LYS A 263 -2.57 -6.14 -13.09
CA LYS A 263 -1.99 -6.82 -14.26
C LYS A 263 -0.47 -6.91 -14.21
N LEU A 264 0.19 -5.95 -13.56
CA LEU A 264 1.64 -5.95 -13.33
C LEU A 264 2.06 -6.78 -12.10
N GLY A 265 1.12 -7.52 -11.49
CA GLY A 265 1.35 -8.42 -10.36
C GLY A 265 1.28 -7.73 -8.99
N ASN A 266 0.89 -6.45 -8.93
CA ASN A 266 0.70 -5.70 -7.69
C ASN A 266 -0.69 -5.97 -7.09
N THR A 267 -0.91 -5.46 -5.90
CA THR A 267 -2.23 -5.46 -5.27
C THR A 267 -2.60 -4.07 -4.80
N VAL A 268 -3.90 -3.82 -4.79
CA VAL A 268 -4.48 -2.51 -4.51
C VAL A 268 -5.59 -2.67 -3.48
N GLU A 269 -5.75 -1.67 -2.63
CA GLU A 269 -6.86 -1.54 -1.68
C GLU A 269 -7.30 -0.07 -1.68
N ASN A 270 -8.60 0.19 -1.49
CA ASN A 270 -9.03 1.52 -1.04
C ASN A 270 -8.81 1.62 0.47
N LEU A 271 -8.59 2.82 0.97
CA LEU A 271 -8.71 3.19 2.38
C LEU A 271 -10.10 3.81 2.59
N PRO A 272 -11.11 3.05 3.06
CA PRO A 272 -12.49 3.54 3.06
C PRO A 272 -12.71 4.72 4.02
N VAL A 273 -13.68 5.56 3.69
CA VAL A 273 -14.17 6.67 4.55
C VAL A 273 -14.31 6.22 6.01
N GLY A 274 -13.73 7.00 6.92
CA GLY A 274 -13.76 6.73 8.37
C GLY A 274 -12.66 5.78 8.87
N THR A 275 -11.82 5.24 7.98
CA THR A 275 -10.60 4.53 8.37
C THR A 275 -9.50 5.54 8.70
N ALA A 276 -8.73 5.30 9.77
CA ALA A 276 -7.66 6.22 10.16
C ALA A 276 -6.40 6.01 9.32
N ILE A 277 -5.79 7.10 8.83
CA ILE A 277 -4.43 7.06 8.27
C ILE A 277 -3.42 7.00 9.43
N THR A 278 -2.80 5.83 9.61
CA THR A 278 -1.80 5.62 10.67
C THR A 278 -0.49 5.06 10.12
N TYR A 279 0.59 5.22 10.89
CA TYR A 279 1.87 4.58 10.59
C TYR A 279 2.49 4.03 11.88
N GLY A 280 2.75 2.72 11.91
CA GLY A 280 3.27 2.00 13.07
C GLY A 280 2.20 1.48 14.05
N ASN A 281 0.91 1.60 13.72
CA ASN A 281 -0.18 1.05 14.51
C ASN A 281 -0.51 -0.39 14.06
N THR A 282 0.04 -1.38 14.75
CA THR A 282 -0.17 -2.81 14.43
C THR A 282 -1.61 -3.30 14.58
N SER A 283 -2.49 -2.52 15.25
CA SER A 283 -3.91 -2.84 15.36
C SER A 283 -4.73 -2.32 14.18
N ASN A 284 -4.17 -1.40 13.37
CA ASN A 284 -4.83 -0.95 12.15
C ASN A 284 -4.43 -1.88 10.98
N PRO A 285 -5.37 -2.67 10.42
CA PRO A 285 -5.06 -3.58 9.31
C PRO A 285 -4.75 -2.84 7.99
N GLN A 286 -5.02 -1.54 7.92
CA GLN A 286 -4.64 -0.66 6.81
C GLN A 286 -3.59 0.38 7.20
N ASP A 287 -2.81 0.12 8.27
CA ASP A 287 -1.66 0.97 8.61
C ASP A 287 -0.69 1.09 7.43
N LEU A 288 -0.18 2.30 7.20
CA LEU A 288 0.71 2.60 6.07
C LEU A 288 1.99 1.74 6.07
N ALA A 289 2.42 1.19 7.21
CA ALA A 289 3.56 0.25 7.25
C ALA A 289 3.33 -1.05 6.46
N ASN A 290 2.07 -1.41 6.18
CA ASN A 290 1.70 -2.61 5.41
C ASN A 290 1.64 -2.37 3.89
N TYR A 291 1.89 -1.15 3.43
CA TYR A 291 1.83 -0.78 2.01
C TYR A 291 3.19 -0.27 1.53
N SER A 292 3.41 -0.32 0.23
CA SER A 292 4.61 0.23 -0.41
C SER A 292 4.36 1.64 -0.93
N VAL A 293 3.14 1.90 -1.40
CA VAL A 293 2.73 3.19 -1.95
C VAL A 293 1.37 3.59 -1.39
N PHE A 294 1.26 4.85 -0.98
CA PHE A 294 0.00 5.51 -0.65
C PHE A 294 -0.30 6.53 -1.76
N VAL A 295 -1.49 6.42 -2.36
CA VAL A 295 -1.99 7.27 -3.42
C VAL A 295 -3.12 8.09 -2.83
N VAL A 296 -3.05 9.41 -2.95
CA VAL A 296 -4.10 10.32 -2.54
C VAL A 296 -4.40 11.22 -3.72
N ASP A 297 -5.66 11.22 -4.16
CA ASP A 297 -6.10 11.97 -5.31
C ASP A 297 -7.11 13.04 -4.93
N GLU A 298 -6.72 14.30 -5.12
CA GLU A 298 -7.51 15.48 -4.85
C GLU A 298 -8.18 15.44 -3.45
N PRO A 299 -7.39 15.39 -2.35
CA PRO A 299 -7.98 15.44 -1.02
C PRO A 299 -8.78 16.74 -0.89
N ASN A 300 -9.98 16.62 -0.32
CA ASN A 300 -10.99 17.65 -0.17
C ASN A 300 -11.30 17.96 1.31
N THR A 301 -10.51 17.43 2.24
CA THR A 301 -10.54 17.84 3.66
C THR A 301 -9.11 17.90 4.20
N LEU A 302 -8.88 18.75 5.19
CA LEU A 302 -7.57 18.81 5.85
C LEU A 302 -7.23 17.51 6.57
N PHE A 303 -5.99 17.03 6.38
CA PHE A 303 -5.41 16.00 7.23
C PHE A 303 -5.30 16.48 8.69
N SER A 304 -5.65 15.62 9.63
CA SER A 304 -5.40 15.86 11.05
C SER A 304 -3.89 15.87 11.35
N ALA A 305 -3.51 16.43 12.51
CA ALA A 305 -2.11 16.46 12.93
C ALA A 305 -1.47 15.06 12.99
N SER A 306 -2.22 14.04 13.45
CA SER A 306 -1.76 12.65 13.50
C SER A 306 -1.55 12.04 12.12
N GLU A 307 -2.44 12.33 11.17
CA GLU A 307 -2.36 11.79 9.80
C GLU A 307 -1.19 12.40 9.05
N LYS A 308 -0.98 13.73 9.19
CA LYS A 308 0.22 14.39 8.67
C LYS A 308 1.50 13.76 9.20
N THR A 309 1.57 13.49 10.50
CA THR A 309 2.71 12.80 11.12
C THR A 309 2.87 11.38 10.56
N ALA A 310 1.78 10.65 10.34
CA ALA A 310 1.80 9.30 9.78
C ALA A 310 2.33 9.28 8.34
N ILE A 311 1.76 10.13 7.46
CA ILE A 311 2.15 10.24 6.04
C ILE A 311 3.63 10.59 5.89
N ILE A 312 4.11 11.60 6.65
CA ILE A 312 5.50 12.04 6.54
C ILE A 312 6.47 10.98 7.08
N ASN A 313 6.13 10.30 8.18
CA ASN A 313 6.96 9.21 8.69
C ASN A 313 6.93 7.98 7.77
N PHE A 314 5.80 7.68 7.12
CA PHE A 314 5.72 6.64 6.10
C PHE A 314 6.71 6.91 4.96
N VAL A 315 6.71 8.12 4.40
CA VAL A 315 7.70 8.51 3.36
C VAL A 315 9.12 8.48 3.92
N LYS A 316 9.37 9.11 5.06
CA LYS A 316 10.71 9.14 5.70
C LYS A 316 11.35 7.75 5.82
N ASN A 317 10.53 6.75 6.16
CA ASN A 317 10.95 5.39 6.42
C ASN A 317 10.85 4.45 5.21
N GLY A 318 10.70 5.01 4.01
CA GLY A 318 10.90 4.27 2.76
C GLY A 318 9.64 4.02 1.94
N GLY A 319 8.48 4.49 2.38
CA GLY A 319 7.23 4.47 1.62
C GLY A 319 7.26 5.40 0.41
N GLY A 320 6.41 5.10 -0.56
CA GLY A 320 6.13 5.96 -1.71
C GLY A 320 4.84 6.74 -1.53
N LEU A 321 4.84 8.05 -1.74
CA LEU A 321 3.61 8.87 -1.77
C LEU A 321 3.35 9.37 -3.20
N PHE A 322 2.20 9.02 -3.75
CA PHE A 322 1.69 9.62 -4.98
C PHE A 322 0.65 10.68 -4.58
N MET A 323 1.00 11.93 -4.82
CA MET A 323 0.15 13.08 -4.55
C MET A 323 -0.50 13.52 -5.86
N ILE A 324 -1.82 13.51 -5.91
CA ILE A 324 -2.54 14.23 -6.95
C ILE A 324 -3.27 15.38 -6.28
N SER A 325 -3.00 16.58 -6.78
CA SER A 325 -3.73 17.80 -6.44
C SER A 325 -4.66 18.13 -7.59
N ASP A 326 -5.47 19.16 -7.41
CA ASP A 326 -6.24 19.77 -8.50
C ASP A 326 -5.98 21.28 -8.55
N HIS A 327 -6.87 22.06 -9.14
CA HIS A 327 -6.78 23.52 -9.32
C HIS A 327 -7.21 24.35 -8.09
N ASP A 328 -7.02 25.67 -8.18
CA ASP A 328 -7.74 26.64 -7.36
C ASP A 328 -9.25 26.54 -7.64
N VAL A 329 -10.11 26.57 -6.62
CA VAL A 329 -11.56 26.28 -6.71
C VAL A 329 -11.88 24.79 -6.94
N SER A 330 -11.04 23.89 -6.42
CA SER A 330 -11.30 22.44 -6.40
C SER A 330 -12.02 21.96 -5.14
N ASP A 331 -12.50 22.85 -4.27
CA ASP A 331 -13.30 22.49 -3.09
C ASP A 331 -14.66 21.89 -3.49
N ARG A 332 -14.73 20.56 -3.53
CA ARG A 332 -15.91 19.77 -3.93
C ARG A 332 -16.91 19.59 -2.78
N ASN A 333 -16.48 19.74 -1.53
CA ASN A 333 -17.33 19.52 -0.36
C ASN A 333 -17.79 20.82 0.32
N ASN A 334 -17.30 21.97 -0.14
CA ASN A 334 -17.56 23.31 0.37
C ASN A 334 -17.09 23.52 1.82
N ASP A 335 -15.97 22.92 2.22
CA ASP A 335 -15.37 23.10 3.55
C ASP A 335 -14.42 24.31 3.64
N GLY A 336 -14.15 24.96 2.50
CA GLY A 336 -13.29 26.14 2.37
C GLY A 336 -11.84 25.83 2.01
N TYR A 337 -11.49 24.57 1.71
CA TYR A 337 -10.14 24.17 1.35
C TYR A 337 -10.06 23.49 -0.02
N ASP A 338 -9.35 24.12 -0.94
CA ASP A 338 -8.97 23.50 -2.21
C ASP A 338 -7.82 22.48 -2.00
N SER A 339 -7.73 21.50 -2.90
CA SER A 339 -6.72 20.44 -2.84
C SER A 339 -5.27 20.96 -2.79
N PRO A 340 -4.87 21.99 -3.56
CA PRO A 340 -3.56 22.62 -3.40
C PRO A 340 -3.29 23.15 -1.99
N ALA A 341 -4.31 23.72 -1.34
CA ALA A 341 -4.18 24.27 0.01
C ALA A 341 -4.00 23.16 1.04
N ILE A 342 -4.73 22.06 0.91
CA ILE A 342 -4.63 20.88 1.77
C ILE A 342 -3.22 20.26 1.67
N TRP A 343 -2.70 20.10 0.47
CA TRP A 343 -1.34 19.61 0.28
C TRP A 343 -0.30 20.56 0.87
N ASN A 344 -0.40 21.87 0.62
CA ASN A 344 0.50 22.85 1.21
C ASN A 344 0.44 22.86 2.75
N ASP A 345 -0.73 22.61 3.33
CA ASP A 345 -0.91 22.48 4.77
C ASP A 345 -0.21 21.24 5.34
N LEU A 346 -0.24 20.09 4.65
CA LEU A 346 0.63 18.94 4.99
C LEU A 346 2.11 19.34 4.96
N MET A 347 2.53 20.08 3.93
CA MET A 347 3.93 20.48 3.75
C MET A 347 4.42 21.46 4.81
N THR A 348 3.57 22.37 5.28
CA THR A 348 3.95 23.50 6.14
C THR A 348 3.56 23.33 7.60
N ASN A 349 2.41 22.69 7.88
CA ASN A 349 1.81 22.59 9.20
C ASN A 349 1.82 21.14 9.73
N ASN A 350 2.97 20.47 9.59
CA ASN A 350 3.23 19.17 10.21
C ASN A 350 4.31 19.29 11.31
N SER A 351 4.33 18.31 12.22
CA SER A 351 5.25 18.29 13.37
C SER A 351 6.58 17.58 13.12
N VAL A 352 6.80 17.01 11.93
CA VAL A 352 7.95 16.13 11.64
C VAL A 352 9.08 16.89 10.98
N GLN A 353 8.78 17.62 9.90
CA GLN A 353 9.75 18.37 9.11
C GLN A 353 9.03 19.43 8.29
N ALA A 354 9.49 20.68 8.37
CA ALA A 354 8.98 21.74 7.50
C ALA A 354 9.38 21.46 6.05
N ASN A 355 8.39 21.48 5.15
CA ASN A 355 8.51 21.27 3.70
C ASN A 355 9.42 20.08 3.32
N PRO A 356 9.08 18.84 3.74
CA PRO A 356 9.97 17.69 3.63
C PRO A 356 10.28 17.30 2.18
N PHE A 357 9.37 17.61 1.25
CA PHE A 357 9.47 17.23 -0.16
C PHE A 357 9.98 18.37 -1.05
N GLY A 358 10.09 19.60 -0.54
CA GLY A 358 10.85 20.67 -1.19
C GLY A 358 10.15 21.43 -2.31
N TYR A 359 8.83 21.58 -2.23
CA TYR A 359 8.04 22.36 -3.19
C TYR A 359 6.73 22.83 -2.55
N SER A 360 6.06 23.78 -3.22
CA SER A 360 4.69 24.20 -2.91
C SER A 360 3.82 24.06 -4.16
N ILE A 361 2.53 23.83 -3.97
CA ILE A 361 1.53 23.85 -5.04
C ILE A 361 0.95 25.27 -5.12
N ASN A 362 1.00 25.89 -6.29
CA ASN A 362 0.45 27.21 -6.51
C ASN A 362 -1.05 27.11 -6.71
N LEU A 363 -1.84 27.97 -6.07
CA LEU A 363 -3.27 28.14 -6.36
C LEU A 363 -3.42 28.72 -7.76
N THR A 364 -3.61 27.84 -8.74
CA THR A 364 -3.69 28.15 -10.17
C THR A 364 -4.72 27.22 -10.81
N ASN A 365 -5.26 27.63 -11.95
CA ASN A 365 -6.18 26.83 -12.75
C ASN A 365 -5.72 26.91 -14.21
N ILE A 366 -5.10 25.84 -14.71
CA ILE A 366 -4.52 25.76 -16.04
C ILE A 366 -5.11 24.60 -16.84
N SER A 367 -5.31 24.81 -18.14
CA SER A 367 -5.77 23.80 -19.07
C SER A 367 -4.89 23.83 -20.32
N GLU A 368 -4.11 22.79 -20.53
CA GLU A 368 -3.19 22.68 -21.67
C GLU A 368 -2.72 21.25 -21.89
N THR A 369 -2.18 20.95 -23.07
CA THR A 369 -1.38 19.75 -23.32
C THR A 369 0.08 20.16 -23.49
N SER A 370 0.92 19.79 -22.53
CA SER A 370 2.34 20.13 -22.56
C SER A 370 3.20 18.97 -23.02
N SER A 371 4.09 19.24 -23.98
CA SER A 371 5.22 18.38 -24.34
C SER A 371 6.55 18.86 -23.75
N ASN A 372 6.52 19.82 -22.81
CA ASN A 372 7.70 20.35 -22.16
C ASN A 372 8.17 19.39 -21.05
N VAL A 373 8.62 18.22 -21.50
CA VAL A 373 9.11 17.13 -20.65
C VAL A 373 10.63 17.27 -20.47
N LEU A 374 11.13 16.98 -19.27
CA LEU A 374 12.56 16.95 -18.98
C LEU A 374 13.27 16.00 -19.95
N ALA A 375 14.26 16.54 -20.67
CA ALA A 375 15.12 15.74 -21.53
C ALA A 375 16.06 14.88 -20.68
N SER A 376 15.67 13.64 -20.41
CA SER A 376 16.47 12.65 -19.69
C SER A 376 16.23 11.26 -20.26
N SER A 377 17.30 10.50 -20.50
CA SER A 377 17.22 9.08 -20.89
C SER A 377 17.29 8.12 -19.70
N THR A 378 17.61 8.62 -18.51
CA THR A 378 17.82 7.82 -17.29
C THR A 378 16.72 8.00 -16.26
N ASN A 379 15.86 9.02 -16.42
CA ASN A 379 14.72 9.19 -15.54
C ASN A 379 13.68 8.09 -15.83
N VAL A 380 13.53 7.15 -14.88
CA VAL A 380 12.64 5.99 -14.99
C VAL A 380 11.15 6.33 -14.78
N ILE A 381 10.81 7.51 -14.28
CA ILE A 381 9.42 7.98 -14.29
C ILE A 381 9.03 8.34 -15.74
N LEU A 382 9.93 8.99 -16.47
CA LEU A 382 9.70 9.44 -17.84
C LEU A 382 10.00 8.37 -18.90
N ASN A 383 10.85 7.38 -18.61
CA ASN A 383 11.27 6.34 -19.56
C ASN A 383 11.27 4.94 -18.92
N GLY A 384 10.33 4.69 -18.02
CA GLY A 384 10.25 3.44 -17.28
C GLY A 384 9.74 2.27 -18.12
N SER A 385 9.55 1.16 -17.44
CA SER A 385 9.08 -0.12 -18.02
C SER A 385 7.75 -0.02 -18.78
N GLN A 386 6.93 0.99 -18.51
CA GLN A 386 5.63 1.19 -19.18
C GLN A 386 5.75 2.05 -20.45
N GLY A 387 6.96 2.51 -20.77
CA GLY A 387 7.27 3.29 -21.96
C GLY A 387 7.49 4.76 -21.67
N ALA A 388 7.85 5.50 -22.74
CA ALA A 388 8.19 6.90 -22.65
C ALA A 388 6.96 7.81 -22.45
N VAL A 389 7.08 8.75 -21.52
CA VAL A 389 6.15 9.86 -21.29
C VAL A 389 6.58 11.02 -22.17
N THR A 390 5.71 11.44 -23.09
CA THR A 390 6.01 12.51 -24.06
C THR A 390 5.18 13.76 -23.86
N GLN A 391 4.03 13.63 -23.18
CA GLN A 391 3.06 14.71 -23.00
C GLN A 391 2.29 14.50 -21.70
N LEU A 392 1.77 15.60 -21.14
CA LEU A 392 0.81 15.61 -20.05
C LEU A 392 -0.24 16.68 -20.36
N LYS A 393 -1.52 16.32 -20.31
CA LYS A 393 -2.63 17.25 -20.48
C LYS A 393 -3.34 17.47 -19.16
N PHE A 394 -3.59 18.74 -18.85
CA PHE A 394 -4.44 19.17 -17.76
C PHE A 394 -5.77 19.71 -18.29
N SER A 395 -6.84 19.43 -17.57
CA SER A 395 -8.21 19.91 -17.78
C SER A 395 -8.69 20.59 -16.49
N ASN A 396 -7.97 21.67 -16.14
CA ASN A 396 -8.02 22.44 -14.88
C ASN A 396 -7.10 21.89 -13.79
N GLY A 397 -5.79 22.01 -13.98
CA GLY A 397 -4.81 21.70 -12.95
C GLY A 397 -4.21 22.92 -12.28
N ALA A 398 -3.42 22.69 -11.23
CA ALA A 398 -2.50 23.67 -10.66
C ALA A 398 -1.08 23.56 -11.23
N THR A 399 -0.17 24.36 -10.70
CA THR A 399 1.27 24.31 -10.97
C THR A 399 2.05 24.26 -9.67
N MET A 400 3.33 23.90 -9.72
CA MET A 400 4.21 23.86 -8.54
C MET A 400 5.39 24.81 -8.67
N THR A 401 5.89 25.21 -7.51
CA THR A 401 7.16 25.92 -7.34
C THR A 401 8.12 25.07 -6.51
N LYS A 402 9.25 24.69 -7.10
CA LYS A 402 10.34 24.00 -6.41
C LYS A 402 11.07 24.95 -5.46
N THR A 403 11.32 24.48 -4.24
CA THR A 403 12.25 25.14 -3.30
C THR A 403 13.69 24.92 -3.76
N SER A 404 14.46 26.01 -3.90
CA SER A 404 15.86 25.95 -4.32
C SER A 404 16.71 25.10 -3.35
N GLY A 405 17.62 24.29 -3.90
CA GLY A 405 18.48 23.39 -3.12
C GLY A 405 17.79 22.14 -2.55
N SER A 406 16.48 21.97 -2.77
CA SER A 406 15.76 20.76 -2.34
C SER A 406 16.01 19.56 -3.26
N ALA A 407 15.59 18.38 -2.78
CA ALA A 407 15.61 17.12 -3.54
C ALA A 407 14.53 17.04 -4.63
N ALA A 408 13.58 17.98 -4.69
CA ALA A 408 12.56 17.98 -5.72
C ALA A 408 13.18 18.09 -7.12
N THR A 409 12.69 17.28 -8.04
CA THR A 409 13.13 17.20 -9.43
C THR A 409 11.92 17.39 -10.32
N PRO A 410 11.77 18.58 -10.93
CA PRO A 410 10.71 18.83 -11.91
C PRO A 410 10.86 17.91 -13.13
N LEU A 411 9.73 17.40 -13.63
CA LEU A 411 9.68 16.44 -14.72
C LEU A 411 8.95 16.99 -15.95
N ILE A 412 7.88 17.75 -15.73
CA ILE A 412 7.06 18.33 -16.79
C ILE A 412 6.64 19.74 -16.37
N TRP A 413 6.73 20.71 -17.28
CA TRP A 413 6.33 22.11 -17.07
C TRP A 413 5.19 22.50 -18.02
N GLN A 414 4.57 23.65 -17.79
CA GLN A 414 3.72 24.29 -18.79
C GLN A 414 4.45 24.48 -20.14
N SER A 415 3.72 24.43 -21.25
CA SER A 415 4.25 24.36 -22.61
C SER A 415 5.22 25.48 -22.95
N THR A 416 4.93 26.70 -22.51
CA THR A 416 5.72 27.90 -22.81
C THR A 416 6.68 28.27 -21.68
N ALA A 417 6.73 27.51 -20.59
CA ALA A 417 7.61 27.79 -19.47
C ALA A 417 9.06 27.38 -19.77
N ALA A 418 10.02 28.16 -19.28
CA ALA A 418 11.40 27.69 -19.21
C ALA A 418 11.50 26.54 -18.19
N GLN A 419 12.25 25.48 -18.53
CA GLN A 419 12.53 24.41 -17.58
C GLN A 419 13.34 24.96 -16.40
N GLY A 420 12.70 25.07 -15.23
CA GLY A 420 13.24 25.71 -14.04
C GLY A 420 12.43 25.40 -12.79
N ASN A 421 12.42 26.31 -11.82
CA ASN A 421 11.80 26.07 -10.51
C ASN A 421 10.30 26.43 -10.41
N SER A 422 9.66 26.91 -11.48
CA SER A 422 8.27 27.39 -11.45
C SER A 422 7.48 26.84 -12.63
N ASN A 423 6.15 26.94 -12.59
CA ASN A 423 5.24 26.47 -13.65
C ASN A 423 5.38 24.96 -13.93
N ILE A 424 5.64 24.20 -12.87
CA ILE A 424 5.85 22.75 -12.94
C ILE A 424 4.48 22.06 -12.87
N MET A 425 4.19 21.14 -13.77
CA MET A 425 2.96 20.33 -13.78
C MET A 425 3.15 18.98 -13.08
N CYS A 426 4.36 18.41 -13.19
CA CYS A 426 4.71 17.15 -12.53
C CYS A 426 6.15 17.20 -12.01
N LEU A 427 6.37 16.68 -10.81
CA LEU A 427 7.70 16.51 -10.23
C LEU A 427 7.81 15.24 -9.39
N SER A 428 9.04 14.85 -9.09
CA SER A 428 9.35 13.84 -8.07
C SER A 428 10.20 14.44 -6.95
N SER A 429 10.23 13.83 -5.78
CA SER A 429 11.14 14.17 -4.69
C SER A 429 11.50 12.94 -3.85
N THR A 430 12.40 13.12 -2.89
CA THR A 430 12.79 12.10 -1.91
C THR A 430 12.88 12.71 -0.53
N TYR A 431 12.45 11.98 0.49
CA TYR A 431 12.62 12.36 1.90
C TYR A 431 12.93 11.11 2.73
N GLY A 432 14.00 11.17 3.53
CA GLY A 432 14.56 9.97 4.16
C GLY A 432 14.95 8.93 3.11
N THR A 433 14.40 7.71 3.21
CA THR A 433 14.60 6.63 2.23
C THR A 433 13.41 6.41 1.29
N GLY A 434 12.38 7.26 1.38
CA GLY A 434 11.18 7.20 0.57
C GLY A 434 11.20 8.11 -0.65
N ARG A 435 10.11 8.05 -1.39
CA ARG A 435 9.96 8.65 -2.72
C ARG A 435 8.59 9.34 -2.80
N VAL A 436 8.53 10.46 -3.51
CA VAL A 436 7.28 11.22 -3.73
C VAL A 436 7.16 11.57 -5.20
N VAL A 437 5.96 11.47 -5.75
CA VAL A 437 5.60 12.05 -7.06
C VAL A 437 4.37 12.93 -6.84
N CYS A 438 4.35 14.09 -7.49
CA CYS A 438 3.19 14.97 -7.50
C CYS A 438 2.80 15.32 -8.93
N VAL A 439 1.51 15.15 -9.24
CA VAL A 439 0.82 15.64 -10.44
C VAL A 439 -0.29 16.57 -9.95
N THR A 440 -0.47 17.73 -10.56
CA THR A 440 -1.38 18.76 -10.05
C THR A 440 -2.69 18.86 -10.81
N ASP A 441 -3.18 17.73 -11.32
CA ASP A 441 -4.51 17.59 -11.92
C ASP A 441 -4.92 16.12 -11.82
N SER A 442 -6.18 15.86 -11.48
CA SER A 442 -6.79 14.53 -11.39
C SER A 442 -7.25 13.98 -12.75
N SER A 443 -7.53 14.85 -13.72
CA SER A 443 -8.00 14.46 -15.06
C SER A 443 -7.07 13.49 -15.83
N PRO A 444 -5.73 13.49 -15.69
CA PRO A 444 -4.89 12.47 -16.29
C PRO A 444 -5.10 11.05 -15.73
N ALA A 445 -5.58 10.94 -14.49
CA ALA A 445 -5.83 9.66 -13.83
C ALA A 445 -7.27 9.16 -14.07
N ASP A 446 -8.21 10.08 -14.32
CA ASP A 446 -9.62 9.79 -14.61
C ASP A 446 -9.77 8.85 -15.80
N ASP A 447 -10.44 7.71 -15.62
CA ASP A 447 -10.63 6.70 -16.65
C ASP A 447 -12.03 6.73 -17.30
N GLY A 448 -12.88 7.67 -16.88
CA GLY A 448 -14.25 7.82 -17.37
C GLY A 448 -15.20 6.73 -16.86
N THR A 449 -14.78 5.88 -15.93
CA THR A 449 -15.64 4.97 -15.18
C THR A 449 -15.93 5.61 -13.84
N GLY A 450 -17.19 5.70 -13.45
CA GLY A 450 -17.51 6.32 -12.18
C GLY A 450 -18.85 5.92 -11.61
N SER A 451 -18.99 6.19 -10.33
CA SER A 451 -20.19 6.00 -9.54
C SER A 451 -21.42 6.62 -10.25
N PRO A 452 -22.59 5.95 -10.22
CA PRO A 452 -23.80 6.47 -10.83
C PRO A 452 -24.13 7.88 -10.35
N GLY A 453 -24.22 8.83 -11.29
CA GLY A 453 -24.53 10.25 -11.00
C GLY A 453 -23.32 11.18 -11.11
N ASN A 454 -22.09 10.64 -11.12
CA ASN A 454 -20.89 11.42 -11.36
C ASN A 454 -20.61 11.56 -12.86
N THR A 455 -20.07 12.71 -13.24
CA THR A 455 -19.61 13.04 -14.60
C THR A 455 -18.09 13.02 -14.62
N VAL A 456 -17.53 11.87 -14.98
CA VAL A 456 -16.08 11.61 -15.09
C VAL A 456 -15.68 11.45 -16.56
N TYR A 457 -14.39 11.55 -16.87
CA TYR A 457 -13.85 11.69 -18.22
C TYR A 457 -12.68 10.74 -18.52
N PRO A 458 -12.52 10.24 -19.75
CA PRO A 458 -11.54 9.19 -20.06
C PRO A 458 -10.09 9.70 -20.23
N GLY A 459 -9.60 10.53 -19.32
CA GLY A 459 -8.26 11.13 -19.40
C GLY A 459 -7.11 10.11 -19.38
N TRP A 460 -7.25 8.99 -18.67
CA TRP A 460 -6.31 7.86 -18.61
C TRP A 460 -5.94 7.35 -20.01
N THR A 461 -6.94 7.28 -20.89
CA THR A 461 -6.80 6.77 -22.27
C THR A 461 -6.76 7.89 -23.31
N GLU A 462 -7.11 9.12 -22.95
CA GLU A 462 -7.13 10.27 -23.86
C GLU A 462 -5.75 10.52 -24.48
N ILE A 463 -4.69 10.46 -23.66
CA ILE A 463 -3.31 10.56 -24.11
C ILE A 463 -2.55 9.35 -23.58
N ALA A 464 -1.95 8.58 -24.50
CA ALA A 464 -1.21 7.37 -24.15
C ALA A 464 -0.07 7.58 -23.12
N SER A 465 0.40 8.82 -22.94
CA SER A 465 1.40 9.19 -21.94
C SER A 465 0.86 9.29 -20.51
N HIS A 466 -0.45 9.47 -20.31
CA HIS A 466 -1.05 9.57 -18.98
C HIS A 466 -0.91 8.27 -18.19
N ALA A 467 -1.40 7.16 -18.72
CA ALA A 467 -1.23 5.84 -18.12
C ALA A 467 0.26 5.50 -17.89
N LYS A 468 1.14 5.82 -18.84
CA LYS A 468 2.59 5.60 -18.71
C LYS A 468 3.21 6.38 -17.56
N LEU A 469 2.84 7.66 -17.41
CA LEU A 469 3.33 8.50 -16.32
C LEU A 469 2.89 7.93 -14.97
N HIS A 470 1.60 7.64 -14.80
CA HIS A 470 1.07 7.12 -13.54
C HIS A 470 1.68 5.77 -13.18
N LEU A 471 1.79 4.85 -14.13
CA LEU A 471 2.35 3.53 -13.85
C LEU A 471 3.87 3.58 -13.65
N ASN A 472 4.63 4.34 -14.44
CA ASN A 472 6.07 4.48 -14.19
C ASN A 472 6.35 5.16 -12.84
N ALA A 473 5.60 6.20 -12.50
CA ALA A 473 5.68 6.83 -11.18
C ALA A 473 5.34 5.84 -10.07
N SER A 474 4.25 5.08 -10.20
CA SER A 474 3.84 4.03 -9.26
C SER A 474 4.92 2.99 -9.01
N LEU A 475 5.51 2.45 -10.08
CA LEU A 475 6.56 1.43 -10.00
C LEU A 475 7.85 2.00 -9.41
N TRP A 476 8.18 3.26 -9.72
CA TRP A 476 9.32 3.93 -9.09
C TRP A 476 9.08 4.18 -7.60
N LEU A 477 7.90 4.65 -7.19
CA LEU A 477 7.52 4.81 -5.79
C LEU A 477 7.62 3.48 -5.04
N ALA A 478 7.19 2.38 -5.68
CA ALA A 478 7.23 1.02 -5.15
C ALA A 478 8.61 0.34 -5.20
N LYS A 479 9.64 1.02 -5.72
CA LYS A 479 11.02 0.52 -5.89
C LYS A 479 11.10 -0.74 -6.77
N LEU A 480 10.25 -0.82 -7.78
CA LEU A 480 10.21 -1.89 -8.78
C LEU A 480 11.01 -1.55 -10.06
N GLN A 481 11.52 -0.32 -10.16
CA GLN A 481 12.42 0.15 -11.22
C GLN A 481 13.37 1.26 -10.73
#